data_AF-A0AAV2H752-F1
#
_entry.id   AF-A0AAV2H752-F1
#
_cell.length_a   1.000
_cell.length_b   1.000
_cell.length_c   1.000
_cell.angle_alpha   90.00
_cell.angle_beta   90.00
_cell.angle_gamma   90.00
#
_symmetry.space_group_name_H-M   'P 1'
#
loop_
_entity.id
_entity.type
_entity.pdbx_description
1 polymer ?
#
loop_
_entity_poly.entity_id
_entity_poly.type
_entity_poly.pdbx_seq_one_letter_code
_entity_poly.pdbx_strand_id
1 'polypeptide(L)'
;MTATESGRPSPKIQEKLQEKPQDNASMISSQKQPPESSMGLPQVSLAPQPSRVSNTPVLTKLPKTYGAQVNLGSKIAGPKHWFGGFHEFKRTHLYRQLIAELFGTFILVSLGCSIVTPFKPQGSDAAIDMSSIILGWGFTVASLVWTIAHVSGCFLNPAVTIAMFVNRRVSLARTLAYIAVQVPGAILGSAFHLYLRGDKLNTTCQTLLNRELGMTVTKGLIVEFYLTFFLLFFVFATTDHNRQDHGGSHAMMVG
;
A
#
# COMPACT_ATOMS: atom_id res chain seq x y z
N MET A 1 -47.99 -53.18 -35.62
CA MET A 1 -47.62 -54.59 -35.47
C MET A 1 -46.13 -54.63 -35.17
N THR A 2 -45.80 -55.32 -34.08
CA THR A 2 -44.49 -55.88 -33.66
C THR A 2 -43.36 -54.96 -33.18
N ALA A 3 -42.86 -55.35 -32.00
CA ALA A 3 -41.86 -54.75 -31.14
C ALA A 3 -40.51 -55.52 -31.19
N THR A 4 -39.44 -54.88 -30.71
CA THR A 4 -38.26 -55.47 -30.02
C THR A 4 -37.50 -54.30 -29.33
N GLU A 5 -37.54 -54.15 -28.00
CA GLU A 5 -36.51 -54.57 -27.00
C GLU A 5 -35.07 -54.10 -27.32
N SER A 6 -34.17 -53.71 -26.41
CA SER A 6 -34.08 -53.59 -24.95
C SER A 6 -32.66 -53.05 -24.71
N GLY A 7 -32.46 -52.07 -23.82
CA GLY A 7 -31.14 -51.46 -23.58
C GLY A 7 -30.98 -51.02 -22.12
N ARG A 8 -31.06 -51.98 -21.20
CA ARG A 8 -30.82 -51.82 -19.75
C ARG A 8 -29.30 -51.66 -19.50
N PRO A 9 -28.83 -50.63 -18.75
CA PRO A 9 -27.41 -50.51 -18.42
C PRO A 9 -26.97 -51.53 -17.34
N SER A 10 -25.77 -52.06 -17.55
CA SER A 10 -25.15 -53.15 -16.77
C SER A 10 -24.75 -52.78 -15.33
N PRO A 11 -24.76 -53.76 -14.40
CA PRO A 11 -24.67 -53.52 -12.96
C PRO A 11 -23.22 -53.56 -12.44
N LYS A 12 -22.41 -52.55 -12.79
CA LYS A 12 -21.03 -52.43 -12.27
C LYS A 12 -20.64 -51.05 -11.74
N ILE A 13 -21.59 -50.14 -11.53
CA ILE A 13 -21.30 -48.77 -11.04
C ILE A 13 -22.17 -48.40 -9.81
N GLN A 14 -22.90 -49.35 -9.20
CA GLN A 14 -23.68 -49.11 -7.98
C GLN A 14 -23.05 -49.64 -6.68
N GLU A 15 -21.78 -50.06 -6.71
CA GLU A 15 -21.07 -50.61 -5.54
C GLU A 15 -19.85 -49.73 -5.15
N LYS A 16 -20.08 -48.43 -5.00
CA LYS A 16 -19.13 -47.50 -4.34
C LYS A 16 -19.81 -46.43 -3.46
N LEU A 17 -21.05 -46.68 -3.05
CA LEU A 17 -21.81 -45.83 -2.13
C LEU A 17 -22.38 -46.68 -1.00
N GLN A 18 -21.50 -47.29 -0.20
CA GLN A 18 -21.83 -47.82 1.12
C GLN A 18 -20.53 -48.24 1.85
N GLU A 19 -19.83 -47.29 2.46
CA GLU A 19 -18.98 -47.57 3.62
C GLU A 19 -19.27 -46.52 4.69
N LYS A 20 -19.83 -47.01 5.81
CA LYS A 20 -20.14 -46.30 7.05
C LYS A 20 -18.86 -46.29 7.92
N PRO A 21 -18.73 -45.38 8.91
CA PRO A 21 -17.51 -45.17 9.66
C PRO A 21 -17.33 -46.26 10.74
N GLN A 22 -16.17 -46.93 10.74
CA GLN A 22 -15.76 -47.82 11.82
C GLN A 22 -14.56 -47.23 12.57
N ASP A 23 -14.80 -46.90 13.83
CA ASP A 23 -14.06 -47.34 15.01
C ASP A 23 -12.52 -47.30 14.96
N ASN A 24 -11.96 -46.10 15.16
CA ASN A 24 -10.62 -45.95 15.74
C ASN A 24 -10.73 -45.40 17.17
N ALA A 25 -11.42 -46.16 18.02
CA ALA A 25 -11.52 -45.91 19.46
C ALA A 25 -11.12 -47.19 20.22
N SER A 26 -9.88 -47.63 20.05
CA SER A 26 -9.30 -48.71 20.87
C SER A 26 -7.78 -48.63 20.91
N MET A 27 -7.25 -47.58 21.55
CA MET A 27 -5.88 -47.56 22.10
C MET A 27 -5.82 -46.62 23.30
N ILE A 28 -6.73 -46.81 24.27
CA ILE A 28 -6.64 -46.21 25.61
C ILE A 28 -7.17 -47.23 26.61
N SER A 29 -6.31 -48.14 27.10
CA SER A 29 -6.24 -48.57 28.50
C SER A 29 -5.31 -49.78 28.65
N SER A 30 -4.10 -49.56 29.15
CA SER A 30 -3.52 -50.46 30.16
C SER A 30 -2.34 -49.75 30.82
N GLN A 31 -2.60 -49.21 32.01
CA GLN A 31 -1.58 -48.68 32.92
C GLN A 31 -0.68 -49.82 33.42
N LYS A 32 0.62 -49.58 33.47
CA LYS A 32 1.46 -50.08 34.57
C LYS A 32 2.52 -49.04 34.92
N GLN A 33 2.39 -48.47 36.11
CA GLN A 33 3.27 -47.43 36.66
C GLN A 33 4.49 -48.09 37.33
N PRO A 34 5.75 -47.72 37.01
CA PRO A 34 6.92 -48.11 37.79
C PRO A 34 7.37 -46.99 38.75
N PRO A 35 8.18 -47.33 39.77
CA PRO A 35 8.28 -46.58 41.03
C PRO A 35 9.11 -45.30 40.93
N GLU A 36 8.78 -44.33 41.78
CA GLU A 36 9.61 -43.16 42.07
C GLU A 36 10.98 -43.60 42.57
N SER A 37 12.03 -43.35 41.78
CA SER A 37 13.41 -43.40 42.25
C SER A 37 14.01 -42.00 42.13
N SER A 38 14.23 -41.38 43.28
CA SER A 38 15.00 -40.15 43.48
C SER A 38 16.40 -40.28 42.87
N MET A 39 16.62 -39.66 41.71
CA MET A 39 17.95 -39.49 41.13
C MET A 39 18.11 -38.01 40.78
N GLY A 40 18.82 -37.29 41.66
CA GLY A 40 19.06 -35.86 41.51
C GLY A 40 19.82 -35.56 40.23
N LEU A 41 19.23 -34.73 39.36
CA LEU A 41 19.94 -34.13 38.23
C LEU A 41 20.85 -33.00 38.75
N PRO A 42 22.12 -32.94 38.31
CA PRO A 42 23.04 -31.89 38.70
C PRO A 42 22.56 -30.53 38.16
N GLN A 43 22.54 -29.51 39.02
CA GLN A 43 22.28 -28.12 38.65
C GLN A 43 23.31 -27.69 37.59
N VAL A 44 22.86 -27.48 36.36
CA VAL A 44 23.64 -26.83 35.31
C VAL A 44 23.82 -25.37 35.72
N SER A 45 24.99 -25.05 36.24
CA SER A 45 25.42 -23.68 36.53
C SER A 45 25.41 -22.87 35.22
N LEU A 46 24.47 -21.93 35.09
CA LEU A 46 24.42 -21.02 33.95
C LEU A 46 25.73 -20.22 33.88
N ALA A 47 26.38 -20.27 32.71
CA ALA A 47 27.48 -19.37 32.41
C ALA A 47 27.02 -17.90 32.59
N PRO A 48 27.90 -17.00 33.08
CA PRO A 48 27.57 -15.58 33.20
C PRO A 48 27.20 -15.02 31.83
N GLN A 49 26.01 -14.42 31.73
CA GLN A 49 25.61 -13.69 30.54
C GLN A 49 26.64 -12.59 30.25
N PRO A 50 27.17 -12.48 29.02
CA PRO A 50 28.07 -11.38 28.68
C PRO A 50 27.32 -10.07 28.92
N SER A 51 28.00 -9.15 29.62
CA SER A 51 27.50 -7.81 29.91
C SER A 51 26.96 -7.18 28.62
N ARG A 52 25.71 -6.71 28.70
CA ARG A 52 24.99 -6.01 27.62
C ARG A 52 25.92 -4.95 27.04
N VAL A 53 26.50 -5.21 25.87
CA VAL A 53 27.17 -4.20 25.06
C VAL A 53 26.12 -3.13 24.82
N SER A 54 26.33 -1.95 25.41
CA SER A 54 25.50 -0.79 25.16
C SER A 54 25.64 -0.45 23.69
N ASN A 55 24.74 -0.96 22.86
CA ASN A 55 24.50 -0.44 21.54
C ASN A 55 23.87 0.95 21.72
N THR A 56 24.64 1.92 22.20
CA THR A 56 24.44 3.30 21.79
C THR A 56 24.71 3.28 20.29
N PRO A 57 23.70 3.43 19.42
CA PRO A 57 24.00 3.69 18.03
C PRO A 57 24.92 4.91 18.03
N VAL A 58 26.06 4.78 17.35
CA VAL A 58 26.92 5.89 16.97
C VAL A 58 26.13 6.73 15.95
N LEU A 59 25.05 7.34 16.41
CA LEU A 59 24.47 8.52 15.81
C LEU A 59 25.32 9.66 16.30
N THR A 60 26.53 9.74 15.72
CA THR A 60 27.23 10.99 15.47
C THR A 60 26.15 12.00 15.16
N LYS A 61 26.00 13.01 16.02
CA LYS A 61 25.00 14.07 15.89
C LYS A 61 25.16 14.69 14.51
N LEU A 62 24.44 14.17 13.51
CA LEU A 62 24.29 14.81 12.23
C LEU A 62 23.70 16.19 12.54
N PRO A 63 24.31 17.27 12.03
CA PRO A 63 23.89 18.60 12.40
C PRO A 63 22.40 18.74 12.07
N LYS A 64 21.64 19.33 13.01
CA LYS A 64 20.18 19.57 12.94
C LYS A 64 19.73 20.37 11.71
N THR A 65 20.65 20.70 10.81
CA THR A 65 20.50 21.48 9.59
C THR A 65 20.35 20.64 8.31
N TYR A 66 20.46 19.30 8.33
CA TYR A 66 20.25 18.47 7.13
C TYR A 66 18.77 18.14 6.79
N GLY A 67 17.80 18.67 7.53
CA GLY A 67 16.40 18.34 7.32
C GLY A 67 15.45 19.44 7.73
N ALA A 68 15.14 20.36 6.82
CA ALA A 68 13.77 20.84 6.74
C ALA A 68 12.92 19.70 6.15
N GLN A 69 12.73 18.64 6.94
CA GLN A 69 11.70 17.63 6.74
C GLN A 69 10.34 18.34 6.75
N VAL A 70 9.39 17.91 5.93
CA VAL A 70 8.00 18.25 6.22
C VAL A 70 7.67 17.53 7.52
N ASN A 71 7.69 18.25 8.64
CA ASN A 71 7.30 17.69 9.91
C ASN A 71 5.77 17.54 9.90
N LEU A 72 5.30 16.46 9.29
CA LEU A 72 3.90 16.06 9.28
C LEU A 72 3.35 15.92 10.71
N GLY A 73 4.20 15.79 11.73
CA GLY A 73 3.75 15.68 13.11
C GLY A 73 3.39 16.96 13.83
N SER A 74 3.86 18.12 13.36
CA SER A 74 3.60 19.39 14.01
C SER A 74 2.70 20.29 13.18
N LYS A 75 1.72 20.92 13.85
CA LYS A 75 0.85 21.91 13.21
C LYS A 75 1.56 23.26 13.16
N ILE A 76 1.34 24.00 12.07
CA ILE A 76 1.85 25.37 11.89
C ILE A 76 1.13 26.32 12.87
N ALA A 77 1.94 27.00 13.70
CA ALA A 77 1.46 27.96 14.68
C ALA A 77 1.13 29.31 14.03
N GLY A 78 -0.09 29.81 14.30
CA GLY A 78 -0.54 31.16 13.91
C GLY A 78 -1.03 31.31 12.45
N PRO A 79 -2.05 32.17 12.20
CA PRO A 79 -2.64 32.36 10.88
C PRO A 79 -1.67 33.00 9.86
N LYS A 80 -0.73 33.84 10.32
CA LYS A 80 0.26 34.51 9.45
C LYS A 80 1.22 33.53 8.76
N HIS A 81 1.60 32.44 9.42
CA HIS A 81 2.48 31.40 8.86
C HIS A 81 1.71 30.25 8.18
N TRP A 82 0.40 30.18 8.42
CA TRP A 82 -0.47 29.20 7.76
C TRP A 82 -0.89 29.69 6.36
N PHE A 83 -1.35 30.94 6.27
CA PHE A 83 -1.70 31.57 4.98
C PHE A 83 -0.51 32.27 4.31
N GLY A 84 0.49 32.70 5.07
CA GLY A 84 1.76 33.21 4.54
C GLY A 84 2.83 32.13 4.56
N GLY A 85 3.74 32.15 3.59
CA GLY A 85 4.82 31.15 3.52
C GLY A 85 5.90 31.50 2.48
N PHE A 86 5.89 32.72 1.95
CA PHE A 86 6.78 33.10 0.86
C PHE A 86 8.27 33.09 1.26
N HIS A 87 8.56 33.19 2.56
CA HIS A 87 9.92 33.04 3.06
C HIS A 87 10.47 31.61 2.86
N GLU A 88 9.62 30.61 2.66
CA GLU A 88 10.01 29.22 2.43
C GLU A 88 10.71 29.04 1.08
N PHE A 89 10.38 29.87 0.07
CA PHE A 89 11.07 29.86 -1.23
C PHE A 89 12.55 30.23 -1.14
N LYS A 90 12.97 30.90 -0.06
CA LYS A 90 14.38 31.20 0.19
C LYS A 90 15.14 30.00 0.75
N ARG A 91 14.46 28.91 1.13
CA ARG A 91 15.08 27.70 1.67
C ARG A 91 15.39 26.74 0.52
N THR A 92 16.66 26.33 0.43
CA THR A 92 17.13 25.34 -0.55
C THR A 92 16.38 24.00 -0.46
N HIS A 93 15.94 23.62 0.74
CA HIS A 93 15.17 22.39 0.96
C HIS A 93 13.81 22.38 0.25
N LEU A 94 13.17 23.53 0.01
CA LEU A 94 11.89 23.55 -0.71
C LEU A 94 12.08 23.07 -2.15
N TYR A 95 13.13 23.50 -2.84
CA TYR A 95 13.41 23.03 -4.20
C TYR A 95 13.63 21.51 -4.25
N ARG A 96 14.32 20.94 -3.25
CA ARG A 96 14.46 19.48 -3.12
C ARG A 96 13.12 18.78 -2.95
N GLN A 97 12.22 19.36 -2.16
CA GLN A 97 10.84 18.85 -1.98
C GLN A 97 10.04 18.90 -3.27
N LEU A 98 10.11 20.02 -4.00
CA LEU A 98 9.40 20.21 -5.26
C LEU A 98 9.87 19.22 -6.34
N ILE A 99 11.18 18.99 -6.44
CA ILE A 99 11.74 17.98 -7.35
C ILE A 99 11.27 16.58 -6.93
N ALA A 100 11.25 16.27 -5.64
CA ALA A 100 10.76 14.97 -5.15
C ALA A 100 9.27 14.77 -5.45
N GLU A 101 8.42 15.78 -5.29
CA GLU A 101 7.00 15.70 -5.65
C GLU A 101 6.77 15.57 -7.16
N LEU A 102 7.55 16.29 -7.97
CA LEU A 102 7.52 16.19 -9.43
C LEU A 102 7.86 14.76 -9.90
N PHE A 103 9.03 14.25 -9.49
CA PHE A 103 9.50 12.92 -9.87
C PHE A 103 8.66 11.80 -9.25
N GLY A 104 8.22 11.96 -8.00
CA GLY A 104 7.34 10.99 -7.35
C GLY A 104 6.00 10.87 -8.09
N THR A 105 5.41 12.00 -8.49
CA THR A 105 4.14 11.99 -9.24
C THR A 105 4.34 11.42 -10.66
N PHE A 106 5.47 11.73 -11.30
CA PHE A 106 5.86 11.11 -12.57
C PHE A 106 5.95 9.58 -12.48
N ILE A 107 6.62 9.05 -11.44
CA ILE A 107 6.76 7.61 -11.22
C ILE A 107 5.38 7.00 -10.92
N LEU A 108 4.60 7.63 -10.03
CA LEU A 108 3.27 7.15 -9.65
C LEU A 108 2.37 6.98 -10.88
N VAL A 109 2.31 7.99 -11.75
CA VAL A 109 1.44 7.95 -12.93
C VAL A 109 1.98 7.02 -14.00
N SER A 110 3.30 7.03 -14.29
CA SER A 110 3.87 6.13 -15.30
C SER A 110 3.68 4.65 -14.93
N LEU A 111 3.94 4.28 -13.67
CA LEU A 111 3.72 2.90 -13.18
C LEU A 111 2.24 2.56 -13.04
N GLY A 112 1.42 3.44 -12.47
CA GLY A 112 -0.02 3.22 -12.34
C GLY A 112 -0.70 2.97 -13.68
N CYS A 113 -0.29 3.71 -14.71
CA CYS A 113 -0.76 3.49 -16.07
C CYS A 113 -0.27 2.16 -16.68
N SER A 114 0.98 1.79 -16.42
CA SER A 114 1.54 0.50 -16.83
C SER A 114 0.81 -0.69 -16.18
N ILE A 115 0.35 -0.55 -14.94
CA ILE A 115 -0.39 -1.59 -14.21
C ILE A 115 -1.79 -1.80 -14.83
N VAL A 116 -2.54 -0.72 -15.03
CA VAL A 116 -3.93 -0.80 -15.55
C VAL A 116 -3.95 -1.19 -17.03
N THR A 117 -2.90 -0.85 -17.75
CA THR A 117 -2.81 -1.08 -19.20
C THR A 117 -1.42 -1.62 -19.53
N PRO A 118 -1.15 -2.91 -19.26
CA PRO A 118 0.17 -3.50 -19.39
C PRO A 118 0.56 -3.69 -20.85
N PHE A 119 1.88 -3.71 -21.10
CA PHE A 119 2.45 -3.98 -22.41
C PHE A 119 2.21 -5.45 -22.77
N LYS A 120 1.28 -5.69 -23.70
CA LYS A 120 0.96 -7.02 -24.20
C LYS A 120 1.47 -7.18 -25.64
N PRO A 121 1.96 -8.36 -26.02
CA PRO A 121 2.20 -8.68 -27.43
C PRO A 121 0.90 -8.50 -28.24
N GLN A 122 1.03 -8.05 -29.50
CA GLN A 122 -0.13 -7.96 -30.40
C GLN A 122 -0.80 -9.33 -30.55
N GLY A 123 -2.13 -9.38 -30.37
CA GLY A 123 -2.92 -10.62 -30.43
C GLY A 123 -3.04 -11.38 -29.11
N SER A 124 -2.54 -10.84 -28.00
CA SER A 124 -2.75 -11.41 -26.66
C SER A 124 -4.07 -10.94 -26.05
N ASP A 125 -5.03 -11.86 -25.94
CA ASP A 125 -6.31 -11.66 -25.24
C ASP A 125 -6.23 -11.95 -23.74
N ALA A 126 -5.03 -12.05 -23.17
CA ALA A 126 -4.87 -12.34 -21.75
C ALA A 126 -5.59 -11.27 -20.92
N ALA A 127 -6.60 -11.66 -20.13
CA ALA A 127 -7.31 -10.73 -19.26
C ALA A 127 -6.34 -10.14 -18.21
N ILE A 128 -6.55 -8.87 -17.84
CA ILE A 128 -5.80 -8.27 -16.73
C ILE A 128 -6.48 -8.73 -15.44
N ASP A 129 -5.72 -9.37 -14.56
CA ASP A 129 -6.23 -9.76 -13.26
C ASP A 129 -6.41 -8.54 -12.35
N MET A 130 -7.60 -8.40 -11.76
CA MET A 130 -7.90 -7.30 -10.84
C MET A 130 -6.98 -7.31 -9.61
N SER A 131 -6.56 -8.50 -9.15
CA SER A 131 -5.65 -8.61 -8.01
C SER A 131 -4.29 -7.97 -8.32
N SER A 132 -3.79 -8.14 -9.55
CA SER A 132 -2.55 -7.50 -10.00
C SER A 132 -2.64 -5.97 -10.02
N ILE A 133 -3.81 -5.43 -10.37
CA ILE A 133 -4.07 -4.00 -10.37
C ILE A 133 -4.05 -3.45 -8.94
N ILE A 134 -4.81 -4.07 -8.03
CA ILE A 134 -4.92 -3.65 -6.63
C ILE A 134 -3.55 -3.68 -5.95
N LEU A 135 -2.84 -4.82 -6.07
CA LEU A 135 -1.51 -4.98 -5.47
C LEU A 135 -0.47 -4.05 -6.11
N GLY A 136 -0.50 -3.89 -7.43
CA GLY A 136 0.42 -3.02 -8.15
C GLY A 136 0.31 -1.57 -7.70
N TRP A 137 -0.92 -1.04 -7.58
CA TRP A 137 -1.15 0.32 -7.09
C TRP A 137 -0.68 0.48 -5.64
N GLY A 138 -1.05 -0.43 -4.75
CA GLY A 138 -0.66 -0.37 -3.34
C GLY A 138 0.85 -0.43 -3.14
N PHE A 139 1.53 -1.39 -3.78
CA PHE A 139 3.00 -1.49 -3.69
C PHE A 139 3.72 -0.30 -4.32
N THR A 140 3.17 0.31 -5.38
CA THR A 140 3.73 1.53 -5.98
C THR A 140 3.69 2.68 -4.98
N VAL A 141 2.53 2.92 -4.36
CA VAL A 141 2.36 3.95 -3.34
C VAL A 141 3.26 3.67 -2.12
N ALA A 142 3.27 2.44 -1.61
CA ALA A 142 4.12 2.06 -0.50
C ALA A 142 5.61 2.29 -0.81
N SER A 143 6.07 1.92 -2.00
CA SER A 143 7.46 2.13 -2.42
C SER A 143 7.82 3.63 -2.50
N LEU A 144 6.92 4.45 -3.04
CA LEU A 144 7.12 5.90 -3.11
C LEU A 144 7.14 6.54 -1.72
N VAL A 145 6.20 6.19 -0.85
CA VAL A 145 6.19 6.69 0.55
C VAL A 145 7.48 6.27 1.25
N TRP A 146 7.91 5.02 1.12
CA TRP A 146 9.16 4.55 1.74
C TRP A 146 10.39 5.33 1.25
N THR A 147 10.46 5.63 -0.04
CA THR A 147 11.65 6.23 -0.66
C THR A 147 11.71 7.74 -0.53
N ILE A 148 10.60 8.47 -0.66
CA ILE A 148 10.63 9.93 -0.76
C ILE A 148 9.79 10.68 0.30
N ALA A 149 9.09 9.99 1.20
CA ALA A 149 8.36 10.68 2.28
C ALA A 149 9.28 11.48 3.20
N HIS A 150 10.50 10.98 3.45
CA HIS A 150 11.53 11.70 4.20
C HIS A 150 12.13 12.90 3.43
N VAL A 151 11.68 13.20 2.22
CA VAL A 151 12.11 14.39 1.47
C VAL A 151 11.00 15.41 1.47
N SER A 152 9.84 15.06 0.91
CA SER A 152 8.70 15.97 0.67
C SER A 152 7.47 15.71 1.51
N GLY A 153 7.41 14.59 2.24
CA GLY A 153 6.18 14.05 2.80
C GLY A 153 5.43 13.10 1.85
N CYS A 154 5.88 12.97 0.60
CA CYS A 154 5.30 12.10 -0.45
C CYS A 154 3.78 12.32 -0.60
N PHE A 155 3.38 13.53 -0.99
CA PHE A 155 1.94 13.81 -1.16
C PHE A 155 1.46 13.31 -2.51
N LEU A 156 2.22 13.62 -3.58
CA LEU A 156 2.07 13.16 -4.97
C LEU A 156 0.67 13.36 -5.58
N ASN A 157 -0.17 14.12 -4.90
CA ASN A 157 -1.58 14.26 -5.19
C ASN A 157 -2.07 15.63 -4.67
N PRO A 158 -2.70 16.44 -5.53
CA PRO A 158 -3.26 17.73 -5.13
C PRO A 158 -4.27 17.63 -3.98
N ALA A 159 -5.13 16.62 -3.95
CA ALA A 159 -6.13 16.42 -2.89
C ALA A 159 -5.46 16.13 -1.54
N VAL A 160 -4.42 15.29 -1.51
CA VAL A 160 -3.63 15.00 -0.30
C VAL A 160 -2.91 16.27 0.18
N THR A 161 -2.35 17.04 -0.75
CA THR A 161 -1.68 18.31 -0.45
C THR A 161 -2.62 19.34 0.17
N ILE A 162 -3.84 19.45 -0.37
CA ILE A 162 -4.89 20.32 0.17
C ILE A 162 -5.34 19.83 1.55
N ALA A 163 -5.52 18.52 1.74
CA ALA A 163 -5.88 17.97 3.04
C ALA A 163 -4.83 18.29 4.12
N MET A 164 -3.54 18.24 3.77
CA MET A 164 -2.44 18.63 4.66
C MET A 164 -2.45 20.14 4.98
N PHE A 165 -2.82 20.98 4.02
CA PHE A 165 -3.04 22.41 4.25
C PHE A 165 -4.20 22.67 5.23
N VAL A 166 -5.35 22.01 5.04
CA VAL A 166 -6.52 22.12 5.93
C VAL A 166 -6.19 21.63 7.34
N ASN A 167 -5.40 20.56 7.47
CA ASN A 167 -4.91 20.07 8.76
C ASN A 167 -3.77 20.94 9.36
N ARG A 168 -3.45 22.08 8.73
CA ARG A 168 -2.42 23.04 9.16
C ARG A 168 -1.02 22.43 9.26
N ARG A 169 -0.73 21.40 8.48
CA ARG A 169 0.61 20.76 8.42
C ARG A 169 1.51 21.41 7.37
N VAL A 170 0.93 22.11 6.40
CA VAL A 170 1.64 22.79 5.32
C VAL A 170 1.08 24.20 5.10
N SER A 171 1.93 25.16 4.70
CA SER A 171 1.54 26.55 4.42
C SER A 171 0.94 26.67 3.01
N LEU A 172 0.10 27.69 2.80
CA LEU A 172 -0.57 27.90 1.51
C LEU A 172 0.43 28.01 0.34
N ALA A 173 1.53 28.75 0.54
CA ALA A 173 2.55 28.94 -0.48
C ALA A 173 3.18 27.61 -0.93
N ARG A 174 3.48 26.72 0.03
CA ARG A 174 4.03 25.39 -0.27
C ARG A 174 2.99 24.51 -0.93
N THR A 175 1.74 24.54 -0.48
CA THR A 175 0.63 23.79 -1.10
C THR A 175 0.48 24.14 -2.57
N LEU A 176 0.46 25.43 -2.92
CA LEU A 176 0.38 25.86 -4.31
C LEU A 176 1.61 25.42 -5.11
N ALA A 177 2.81 25.53 -4.54
CA ALA A 177 4.03 25.10 -5.21
C ALA A 177 4.06 23.57 -5.45
N TYR A 178 3.58 22.77 -4.50
CA TYR A 178 3.46 21.31 -4.63
C TYR A 178 2.49 20.94 -5.75
N ILE A 179 1.29 21.53 -5.77
CA ILE A 179 0.30 21.28 -6.82
C ILE A 179 0.85 21.68 -8.20
N ALA A 180 1.57 22.81 -8.27
CA ALA A 180 2.19 23.29 -9.50
C ALA A 180 3.26 22.34 -10.08
N VAL A 181 3.88 21.48 -9.27
CA VAL A 181 4.84 20.47 -9.75
C VAL A 181 4.23 19.07 -9.87
N GLN A 182 3.23 18.73 -9.07
CA GLN A 182 2.50 17.45 -9.18
C GLN A 182 1.79 17.33 -10.53
N VAL A 183 1.11 18.39 -11.00
CA VAL A 183 0.39 18.35 -12.28
C VAL A 183 1.32 18.11 -13.48
N PRO A 184 2.42 18.85 -13.67
CA PRO A 184 3.42 18.51 -14.69
C PRO A 184 4.01 17.12 -14.52
N GLY A 185 4.25 16.66 -13.29
CA GLY A 185 4.75 15.31 -13.03
C GLY A 185 3.81 14.24 -13.55
N ALA A 186 2.51 14.38 -13.29
CA ALA A 186 1.48 13.48 -13.80
C ALA A 186 1.40 13.49 -15.34
N ILE A 187 1.47 14.69 -15.95
CA ILE A 187 1.48 14.83 -17.42
C ILE A 187 2.69 14.13 -18.02
N LEU A 188 3.89 14.36 -17.49
CA LEU A 188 5.12 13.71 -17.94
C LEU A 188 5.04 12.19 -17.76
N GLY A 189 4.48 11.69 -16.65
CA GLY A 189 4.33 10.26 -16.40
C GLY A 189 3.40 9.60 -17.41
N SER A 190 2.25 10.22 -17.68
CA SER A 190 1.31 9.75 -18.70
C SER A 190 1.90 9.85 -20.11
N ALA A 191 2.64 10.91 -20.43
CA ALA A 191 3.27 11.11 -21.74
C ALA A 191 4.40 10.10 -21.98
N PHE A 192 5.22 9.83 -20.96
CA PHE A 192 6.28 8.82 -21.02
C PHE A 192 5.69 7.43 -21.26
N HIS A 193 4.64 7.07 -20.51
CA HIS A 193 3.94 5.80 -20.69
C HIS A 193 3.33 5.67 -22.10
N LEU A 194 2.69 6.73 -22.61
CA LEU A 194 2.17 6.77 -23.97
C LEU A 194 3.27 6.57 -25.02
N TYR A 195 4.40 7.26 -24.85
CA TYR A 195 5.56 7.16 -25.73
C TYR A 195 6.11 5.72 -25.77
N LEU A 196 6.25 5.07 -24.61
CA LEU A 196 6.73 3.69 -24.55
C LEU A 196 5.81 2.69 -25.26
N ARG A 197 4.51 2.96 -25.29
CA ARG A 197 3.55 2.06 -25.93
C ARG A 197 3.40 2.29 -27.43
N GLY A 198 3.63 3.52 -27.90
CA GLY A 198 3.35 3.88 -29.29
C GLY A 198 1.85 3.91 -29.63
N ASP A 199 1.01 4.05 -28.61
CA ASP A 199 -0.44 4.04 -28.72
C ASP A 199 -1.01 5.41 -29.13
N LYS A 200 -2.30 5.45 -29.49
CA LYS A 200 -3.02 6.69 -29.73
C LYS A 200 -3.37 7.39 -28.41
N LEU A 201 -3.48 8.72 -28.45
CA LEU A 201 -4.10 9.49 -27.38
C LEU A 201 -5.51 8.92 -27.10
N ASN A 202 -5.87 8.74 -25.82
CA ASN A 202 -7.12 8.16 -25.32
C ASN A 202 -7.22 6.63 -25.23
N THR A 203 -6.12 5.88 -25.43
CA THR A 203 -6.06 4.44 -25.07
C THR A 203 -5.30 4.18 -23.76
N THR A 204 -4.97 5.25 -23.05
CA THR A 204 -4.27 5.23 -21.77
C THR A 204 -5.23 5.07 -20.58
N CYS A 205 -4.64 4.82 -19.41
CA CYS A 205 -5.17 4.80 -18.03
C CYS A 205 -6.05 6.00 -17.61
N GLN A 206 -7.09 6.33 -18.39
CA GLN A 206 -7.99 7.44 -18.12
C GLN A 206 -9.11 7.01 -17.15
N THR A 207 -9.36 7.84 -16.14
CA THR A 207 -10.50 7.68 -15.23
C THR A 207 -11.76 8.29 -15.86
N LEU A 208 -12.33 7.58 -16.84
CA LEU A 208 -13.59 7.97 -17.49
C LEU A 208 -14.78 7.31 -16.80
N LEU A 209 -15.93 8.01 -16.79
CA LEU A 209 -17.18 7.40 -16.37
C LEU A 209 -17.60 6.31 -17.36
N ASN A 210 -17.69 5.09 -16.86
CA ASN A 210 -18.21 3.98 -17.64
C ASN A 210 -19.75 4.07 -17.75
N ARG A 211 -20.22 4.66 -18.85
CA ARG A 211 -21.65 4.86 -19.11
C ARG A 211 -22.40 3.55 -19.35
N GLU A 212 -21.73 2.52 -19.86
CA GLU A 212 -22.30 1.18 -20.09
C GLU A 212 -22.74 0.52 -18.77
N LEU A 213 -22.08 0.86 -17.66
CA LEU A 213 -22.45 0.40 -16.31
C LEU A 213 -23.50 1.29 -15.63
N GLY A 214 -24.11 2.24 -16.35
CA GLY A 214 -25.09 3.17 -15.78
C GLY A 214 -24.47 4.15 -14.75
N MET A 215 -23.18 4.45 -14.89
CA MET A 215 -22.49 5.42 -14.04
C MET A 215 -22.90 6.85 -14.41
N THR A 216 -23.52 7.54 -13.45
CA THR A 216 -23.85 8.96 -13.54
C THR A 216 -22.74 9.79 -12.92
N VAL A 217 -22.72 11.10 -13.21
CA VAL A 217 -21.75 12.04 -12.60
C VAL A 217 -21.84 12.00 -11.08
N THR A 218 -23.05 11.95 -10.54
CA THR A 218 -23.30 11.83 -9.10
C THR A 218 -22.70 10.55 -8.51
N LYS A 219 -22.90 9.39 -9.15
CA LYS A 219 -22.32 8.12 -8.70
C LYS A 219 -20.79 8.17 -8.75
N GLY A 220 -20.21 8.71 -9.83
CA GLY A 220 -18.77 8.89 -9.96
C GLY A 220 -18.20 9.78 -8.84
N LEU A 221 -18.85 10.91 -8.57
CA LEU A 221 -18.44 11.81 -7.49
C LEU A 221 -18.49 11.14 -6.11
N ILE A 222 -19.52 10.35 -5.83
CA ILE A 222 -19.63 9.59 -4.57
C ILE A 222 -18.47 8.59 -4.45
N VAL A 223 -18.13 7.87 -5.52
CA VAL A 223 -17.00 6.94 -5.54
C VAL A 223 -15.67 7.67 -5.31
N GLU A 224 -15.42 8.76 -6.02
CA GLU A 224 -14.18 9.55 -5.88
C GLU A 224 -14.04 10.13 -4.46
N PHE A 225 -15.14 10.65 -3.89
CA PHE A 225 -15.17 11.12 -2.51
C PHE A 225 -14.85 9.98 -1.53
N TYR A 226 -15.49 8.82 -1.69
CA TYR A 226 -15.30 7.66 -0.84
C TYR A 226 -13.84 7.16 -0.88
N LEU A 227 -13.28 6.97 -2.08
CA LEU A 227 -11.90 6.51 -2.25
C LEU A 227 -10.88 7.52 -1.70
N THR A 228 -11.08 8.82 -1.96
CA THR A 228 -10.21 9.87 -1.41
C THR A 228 -10.32 9.97 0.11
N PHE A 229 -11.52 9.78 0.67
CA PHE A 229 -11.72 9.75 2.12
C PHE A 229 -10.89 8.64 2.78
N PHE A 230 -10.93 7.41 2.26
CA PHE A 230 -10.14 6.31 2.82
C PHE A 230 -8.64 6.54 2.68
N LEU A 231 -8.17 7.03 1.52
CA LEU A 231 -6.77 7.40 1.33
C LEU A 231 -6.32 8.42 2.41
N LEU A 232 -7.09 9.49 2.60
CA LEU A 232 -6.78 10.51 3.61
C LEU A 232 -6.89 9.98 5.04
N PHE A 233 -7.87 9.10 5.31
CA PHE A 233 -8.02 8.46 6.61
C PHE A 233 -6.78 7.64 6.96
N PHE A 234 -6.28 6.80 6.04
CA PHE A 234 -5.05 6.03 6.26
C PHE A 234 -3.82 6.93 6.39
N VAL A 235 -3.69 7.96 5.56
CA VAL A 235 -2.59 8.93 5.66
C VAL A 235 -2.59 9.64 7.02
N PHE A 236 -3.74 10.08 7.52
CA PHE A 236 -3.80 10.75 8.82
C PHE A 236 -3.62 9.79 9.99
N ALA A 237 -4.20 8.59 9.92
CA ALA A 237 -4.02 7.57 10.95
C ALA A 237 -2.55 7.16 11.09
N THR A 238 -1.84 6.99 9.98
CA THR A 238 -0.43 6.55 9.97
C THR A 238 0.55 7.66 10.34
N THR A 239 0.14 8.93 10.22
CA THR A 239 0.97 10.11 10.52
C THR A 239 0.52 10.85 11.77
N ASP A 240 -0.30 10.23 12.61
CA ASP A 240 -0.68 10.78 13.92
C ASP A 240 0.37 10.43 14.97
N HIS A 241 1.00 11.46 15.56
CA HIS A 241 2.04 11.30 16.58
C HIS A 241 1.47 11.00 17.95
N ASN A 242 0.18 11.25 18.17
CA ASN A 242 -0.49 10.87 19.40
C ASN A 242 -0.74 9.37 19.48
N ARG A 243 -0.63 8.68 18.34
CA ARG A 243 -0.93 7.27 18.21
C ARG A 243 0.34 6.43 18.39
N GLN A 244 0.40 5.68 19.48
CA GLN A 244 1.59 4.89 19.88
C GLN A 244 1.34 3.37 19.85
N ASP A 245 0.13 2.93 19.52
CA ASP A 245 -0.33 1.54 19.56
C ASP A 245 0.07 0.72 18.32
N HIS A 246 0.46 1.36 17.22
CA HIS A 246 0.91 0.67 16.01
C HIS A 246 2.41 0.81 15.76
N GLY A 247 3.10 -0.32 15.67
CA GLY A 247 4.45 -0.43 15.11
C GLY A 247 4.39 -1.06 13.72
N GLY A 248 5.33 -0.73 12.83
CA GLY A 248 5.42 -1.31 11.49
C GLY A 248 5.80 -0.30 10.40
N SER A 249 5.58 -0.67 9.14
CA SER A 249 5.86 0.20 8.00
C SER A 249 4.67 1.13 7.73
N HIS A 250 4.82 2.42 8.03
CA HIS A 250 3.84 3.46 7.67
C HIS A 250 3.58 3.48 6.15
N ALA A 251 4.59 3.15 5.35
CA ALA A 251 4.46 3.11 3.89
C ALA A 251 3.51 2.00 3.43
N MET A 252 3.58 0.81 4.04
CA MET A 252 2.70 -0.31 3.73
C MET A 252 1.27 -0.15 4.25
N MET A 253 1.03 0.76 5.19
CA MET A 253 -0.32 1.09 5.64
C MET A 253 -1.01 2.12 4.74
N VAL A 254 -0.23 2.94 4.04
CA VAL A 254 -0.74 3.96 3.11
C VAL A 254 -0.97 3.39 1.71
N GLY A 255 -0.08 2.51 1.24
CA GLY A 255 -0.24 1.78 -0.02
C GLY A 255 -1.10 0.54 0.14
#